data_AF-A0A1G3TAI2-F1
#
_entry.id   AF-A0A1G3TAI2-F1
#
_cell.length_a   1.000
_cell.length_b   1.000
_cell.length_c   1.000
_cell.angle_alpha   90.00
_cell.angle_beta   90.00
_cell.angle_gamma   90.00
#
_symmetry.space_group_name_H-M   'P 1'
#
loop_
_entity.id
_entity.type
_entity.pdbx_description
1 polymer ?
#
loop_
_entity_poly.entity_id
_entity_poly.type
_entity_poly.pdbx_seq_one_letter_code
_entity_poly.pdbx_strand_id
1 'polypeptide(L)'
;MNPRIKEVIATDDYKLILTFKNDEKAVYDCSGLLDFGVFKELKDINYFKQVFVEHGTVAWPNEQDICPDTLYLDSKHLKENN
;
A
#
# COMPACT_ATOMS: atom_id res chain seq x y z
N MET A 1 0.65 12.03 -14.46
CA MET A 1 0.36 11.75 -13.04
C MET A 1 -0.02 10.29 -12.96
N ASN A 2 0.60 9.54 -12.07
CA ASN A 2 0.27 8.13 -11.90
C ASN A 2 -1.18 7.97 -11.38
N PRO A 3 -1.85 6.85 -11.67
CA PRO A 3 -3.21 6.61 -11.19
C PRO A 3 -3.22 6.55 -9.65
N ARG A 4 -4.31 7.05 -9.06
CA ARG A 4 -4.52 7.04 -7.60
C ARG A 4 -5.04 5.69 -7.14
N ILE A 5 -4.89 5.40 -5.84
CA ILE A 5 -5.43 4.17 -5.24
C ILE A 5 -6.96 4.23 -5.20
N LYS A 6 -7.58 3.11 -5.57
CA LYS A 6 -9.02 2.86 -5.51
C LYS A 6 -9.34 1.94 -4.33
N GLU A 7 -8.58 0.85 -4.17
CA GLU A 7 -8.75 -0.14 -3.11
C GLU A 7 -7.39 -0.66 -2.62
N VAL A 8 -7.35 -1.13 -1.38
CA VAL A 8 -6.19 -1.76 -0.76
C VAL A 8 -6.61 -2.98 0.05
N ILE A 9 -5.82 -4.05 -0.01
CA ILE A 9 -5.95 -5.24 0.84
C ILE A 9 -4.58 -5.52 1.47
N ALA A 10 -4.54 -5.59 2.80
CA ALA A 10 -3.36 -6.02 3.55
C ALA A 10 -3.26 -7.55 3.60
N THR A 11 -2.03 -8.04 3.57
CA THR A 11 -1.66 -9.46 3.70
C THR A 11 -0.94 -9.72 5.03
N ASP A 12 -0.77 -10.99 5.40
CA ASP A 12 -0.05 -11.40 6.61
C ASP A 12 1.48 -11.23 6.51
N ASP A 13 2.02 -11.01 5.31
CA ASP A 13 3.46 -10.84 5.05
C ASP A 13 3.85 -9.39 4.75
N TYR A 14 3.13 -8.42 5.34
CA TYR A 14 3.37 -6.98 5.23
C TYR A 14 3.35 -6.45 3.78
N LYS A 15 2.54 -7.05 2.92
CA LYS A 15 2.30 -6.56 1.56
C LYS A 15 0.91 -5.95 1.42
N LEU A 16 0.83 -4.96 0.55
CA LEU A 16 -0.42 -4.34 0.13
C LEU A 16 -0.74 -4.77 -1.30
N ILE A 17 -1.91 -5.35 -1.50
CA ILE A 17 -2.50 -5.54 -2.82
C ILE A 17 -3.27 -4.27 -3.14
N LEU A 18 -2.84 -3.56 -4.17
CA LEU A 18 -3.36 -2.27 -4.59
C LEU A 18 -4.20 -2.45 -5.85
N THR A 19 -5.38 -1.83 -5.88
CA THR A 19 -6.13 -1.57 -7.11
C THR A 19 -6.08 -0.08 -7.38
N PHE A 20 -5.60 0.31 -8.56
CA PHE A 20 -5.55 1.69 -9.00
C PHE A 20 -6.86 2.12 -9.67
N LYS A 21 -7.10 3.43 -9.81
CA LYS A 21 -8.32 3.97 -10.43
C LYS A 21 -8.49 3.61 -11.91
N ASN A 22 -7.42 3.17 -12.58
CA ASN A 22 -7.45 2.64 -13.95
C ASN A 22 -7.54 1.10 -13.99
N ASP A 23 -7.93 0.49 -12.86
CA ASP A 23 -8.11 -0.95 -12.65
C ASP A 23 -6.83 -1.80 -12.76
N GLU A 24 -5.66 -1.17 -12.92
CA GLU A 24 -4.37 -1.85 -12.73
C GLU A 24 -4.26 -2.38 -11.30
N LYS A 25 -3.60 -3.53 -11.15
CA LYS A 25 -3.33 -4.13 -9.86
C LYS A 25 -1.83 -4.28 -9.65
N ALA A 26 -1.38 -4.01 -8.44
CA ALA A 26 0.01 -4.20 -8.06
C ALA A 26 0.14 -4.67 -6.61
N VAL A 27 1.33 -5.15 -6.27
CA VAL A 27 1.69 -5.52 -4.91
C VAL A 27 2.85 -4.65 -4.44
N TYR A 28 2.66 -3.95 -3.34
CA TYR A 28 3.71 -3.17 -2.69
C TYR A 28 4.18 -3.88 -1.41
N ASP A 29 5.50 -3.99 -1.24
CA ASP A 29 6.12 -4.65 -0.08
C ASP A 29 6.52 -3.61 0.96
N CYS A 30 5.83 -3.62 2.11
CA CYS A 30 6.10 -2.68 3.20
C CYS A 30 7.22 -3.14 4.14
N SER A 31 7.82 -4.31 3.93
CA SER A 31 8.85 -4.87 4.83
C SER A 31 10.03 -3.91 5.02
N GLY A 32 10.41 -3.17 3.97
CA GLY A 32 11.47 -2.17 4.03
C GLY A 32 11.13 -0.91 4.86
N LEU A 33 9.84 -0.69 5.16
CA LEU A 33 9.38 0.45 5.95
C LEU A 33 9.32 0.15 7.44
N LEU A 34 9.25 -1.13 7.84
CA LEU A 34 8.96 -1.52 9.22
C LEU A 34 9.96 -0.99 10.26
N ASP A 35 11.19 -0.68 9.87
CA ASP A 35 12.21 -0.10 10.76
C ASP A 35 12.38 1.42 10.61
N PHE A 36 11.60 2.04 9.72
CA PHE A 36 11.76 3.44 9.33
C PHE A 36 10.77 4.36 10.06
N GLY A 37 11.30 5.25 10.91
CA GLY A 37 10.55 6.38 11.47
C GLY A 37 9.18 6.00 12.04
N VAL A 38 8.13 6.67 11.54
CA VAL A 38 6.73 6.49 11.95
C VAL A 38 6.13 5.15 11.53
N PHE A 39 6.71 4.46 10.54
CA PHE A 39 6.20 3.16 10.07
C PHE A 39 6.55 1.99 10.99
N LYS A 40 7.27 2.21 12.10
CA LYS A 40 7.54 1.17 13.09
C LYS A 40 6.28 0.57 13.71
N GLU A 41 5.19 1.32 13.75
CA GLU A 41 3.89 0.84 14.22
C GLU A 41 3.32 -0.25 13.31
N LEU A 42 3.70 -0.26 12.02
CA LEU A 42 3.29 -1.29 11.06
C LEU A 42 3.84 -2.67 11.40
N LYS A 43 4.80 -2.79 12.33
CA LYS A 43 5.28 -4.09 12.83
C LYS A 43 4.16 -4.88 13.52
N ASP A 44 3.21 -4.21 14.16
CA ASP A 44 2.00 -4.90 14.65
C ASP A 44 1.12 -5.23 13.44
N ILE A 45 1.02 -6.52 13.12
CA ILE A 45 0.24 -6.97 11.97
C ILE A 45 -1.25 -6.60 12.07
N ASN A 46 -1.81 -6.51 13.28
CA ASN A 46 -3.20 -6.10 13.47
C ASN A 46 -3.37 -4.60 13.21
N TYR A 47 -2.35 -3.79 13.51
CA TYR A 47 -2.32 -2.38 13.13
C TYR A 47 -2.11 -2.22 11.62
N PHE A 48 -1.17 -2.96 11.03
CA PHE A 48 -0.91 -2.96 9.58
C PHE A 48 -2.18 -3.25 8.77
N LYS A 49 -3.00 -4.20 9.23
CA LYS A 49 -4.27 -4.58 8.59
C LYS A 49 -5.37 -3.52 8.67
N GLN A 50 -5.19 -2.47 9.48
CA GLN A 50 -6.11 -1.33 9.52
C GLN A 50 -5.86 -0.32 8.39
N VAL A 51 -5.00 -0.64 7.42
CA VAL A 51 -4.79 0.17 6.22
C VAL A 51 -6.11 0.48 5.51
N PHE A 52 -6.27 1.73 5.08
CA PHE A 52 -7.43 2.19 4.33
C PHE A 52 -7.01 3.15 3.21
N VAL A 53 -7.92 3.42 2.27
CA VAL A 53 -7.68 4.40 1.21
C VAL A 53 -8.18 5.77 1.67
N GLU A 54 -7.31 6.77 1.63
CA GLU A 54 -7.62 8.16 1.94
C GLU A 54 -7.03 9.07 0.86
N HIS A 55 -7.82 10.02 0.36
CA HIS A 55 -7.40 11.02 -0.64
C HIS A 55 -6.66 10.46 -1.88
N GLY A 56 -6.92 9.20 -2.24
CA GLY A 56 -6.29 8.54 -3.39
C GLY A 56 -4.92 7.92 -3.09
N THR A 57 -4.61 7.70 -1.83
CA THR A 57 -3.46 6.91 -1.36
C THR A 57 -3.84 5.95 -0.25
N VAL A 58 -2.89 5.14 0.25
CA VAL A 58 -3.07 4.29 1.44
C VAL A 58 -2.62 5.03 2.69
N ALA A 59 -3.38 4.87 3.77
CA ALA A 59 -3.11 5.44 5.08
C ALA A 59 -3.43 4.46 6.21
N TRP A 60 -2.92 4.76 7.41
CA TRP A 60 -3.20 4.06 8.67
C TRP A 60 -3.81 5.01 9.70
N PRO A 61 -4.45 4.48 10.77
CA PRO A 61 -5.19 5.29 11.74
C PRO A 61 -4.40 6.42 12.41
N ASN A 62 -3.08 6.26 12.57
CA ASN A 62 -2.21 7.28 13.16
C ASN A 62 -1.53 8.16 12.10
N GLU A 63 -2.26 8.46 11.02
CA GLU A 63 -1.89 9.44 9.99
C GLU A 63 -0.62 9.09 9.21
N GLN A 64 -0.16 7.83 9.26
CA GLN A 64 0.87 7.38 8.33
C GLN A 64 0.25 7.17 6.95
N ASP A 65 0.86 7.75 5.93
CA ASP A 65 0.51 7.50 4.53
C ASP A 65 1.76 7.16 3.72
N ILE A 66 1.56 6.53 2.56
CA ILE A 66 2.62 6.35 1.57
C ILE A 66 2.26 7.21 0.37
N CYS A 67 3.23 7.92 -0.20
CA CYS A 67 2.99 8.69 -1.42
C CYS A 67 2.45 7.76 -2.54
N PRO A 68 1.35 8.11 -3.22
CA PRO A 68 0.76 7.26 -4.24
C PRO A 68 1.65 7.09 -5.48
N ASP A 69 2.55 8.03 -5.76
CA ASP A 69 3.57 7.84 -6.79
C ASP A 69 4.59 6.77 -6.40
N THR A 70 5.00 6.71 -5.12
CA THR A 70 5.82 5.61 -4.59
C THR A 70 5.09 4.28 -4.73
N LEU A 71 3.81 4.23 -4.34
CA LEU A 71 3.00 3.02 -4.48
C LEU A 71 2.90 2.54 -5.93
N TYR A 72 2.82 3.46 -6.91
CA TYR A 72 2.73 3.08 -8.31
C TYR A 72 4.07 2.65 -8.92
N LEU A 73 5.16 3.36 -8.61
CA LEU A 73 6.47 3.14 -9.23
C LEU A 73 7.22 1.96 -8.61
N ASP A 74 7.12 1.77 -7.31
CA ASP A 74 7.91 0.78 -6.57
C ASP A 74 7.15 -0.53 -6.33
N SER A 75 5.85 -0.58 -6.67
CA SER A 75 5.08 -1.82 -6.59
C SER A 75 5.33 -2.73 -7.78
N LYS A 76 5.14 -4.03 -7.53
CA LYS A 76 5.16 -5.05 -8.58
C LYS A 76 3.79 -5.13 -9.24
N HIS A 77 3.68 -4.59 -10.44
CA HIS A 77 2.49 -4.68 -11.28
C HIS A 77 2.16 -6.12 -11.65
N LEU A 78 0.92 -6.51 -11.39
CA LEU A 78 0.39 -7.81 -11.75
C LEU A 78 -0.01 -7.77 -13.22
N LYS A 79 0.66 -8.56 -14.06
CA LYS A 79 0.22 -8.76 -15.44
C LYS A 79 -0.86 -9.83 -15.44
N GLU A 80 -2.02 -9.51 -16.00
CA GLU A 80 -2.94 -10.55 -16.44
C GLU A 80 -2.26 -11.29 -17.60
N ASN A 81 -1.82 -12.52 -17.33
CA ASN A 81 -1.44 -13.44 -18.39
C ASN A 81 -2.75 -13.94 -19.00
N ASN A 82 -3.09 -13.44 -20.19
CA ASN A 82 -4.11 -14.04 -21.07
C ASN A 82 -3.78 -15.49 -21.39
#